data_AF-A0A959X5P2-F1
#
_entry.id   AF-A0A959X5P2-F1
#
_cell.length_a   1.000
_cell.length_b   1.000
_cell.length_c   1.000
_cell.angle_alpha   90.00
_cell.angle_beta   90.00
_cell.angle_gamma   90.00
#
_symmetry.space_group_name_H-M   'P 1'
#
loop_
_entity.id
_entity.type
_entity.pdbx_description
1 polymer ?
#
loop_
_entity_poly.entity_id
_entity_poly.type
_entity_poly.pdbx_seq_one_letter_code
_entity_poly.pdbx_strand_id
1 'polypeptide(L)'
;VAWVWRETTAPYGPLALWQSHVLDGLVNFDPFLSAMLMRVPALFGVVLIGLCVPRIARRVGVDPAAASWFAVLNPILVIDFIGGAHNDSQMTGLMLLGILITMRYRAWWGGALVVGVAAAVKQPAFLVAVALPFLVTPWTSWKPRPTAIAAAKALASLGLAVAVFAGISVASGLGFGWINAINVPGMVDTVSPF
;
A
#
# COMPACT_ATOMS: atom_id res chain seq x y z
N VAL A 1 -9.05 2.19 -22.44
CA VAL A 1 -8.96 3.34 -21.51
C VAL A 1 -9.98 4.38 -21.94
N ALA A 2 -10.72 4.98 -21.01
CA ALA A 2 -11.66 6.05 -21.36
C ALA A 2 -10.87 7.25 -21.94
N TRP A 3 -11.38 7.84 -23.02
CA TRP A 3 -10.72 8.90 -23.79
C TRP A 3 -10.26 10.08 -22.93
N VAL A 4 -11.02 10.37 -21.87
CA VAL A 4 -10.79 11.52 -20.98
C VAL A 4 -9.52 11.41 -20.13
N TRP A 5 -9.00 10.19 -19.90
CA TRP A 5 -7.83 9.95 -19.04
C TRP A 5 -6.53 9.67 -19.82
N ARG A 6 -6.59 9.69 -21.15
CA ARG A 6 -5.47 9.23 -22.00
C ARG A 6 -4.23 10.11 -21.85
N GLU A 7 -4.44 11.43 -21.76
CA GLU A 7 -3.37 12.44 -21.75
C GLU A 7 -3.14 13.03 -20.35
N THR A 8 -3.70 12.39 -19.31
CA THR A 8 -3.55 12.85 -17.93
C THR A 8 -2.48 12.06 -17.19
N THR A 9 -1.65 12.76 -16.44
CA THR A 9 -0.66 12.11 -15.55
C THR A 9 -1.36 11.25 -14.51
N ALA A 10 -0.91 10.00 -14.34
CA ALA A 10 -1.50 9.11 -13.36
C ALA A 10 -1.06 9.47 -11.92
N PRO A 11 -1.99 9.54 -10.94
CA PRO A 11 -1.71 9.91 -9.55
C PRO A 11 -1.18 8.72 -8.71
N TYR A 12 -0.29 7.89 -9.28
CA TYR A 12 0.26 6.73 -8.59
C TYR A 12 1.62 7.01 -7.95
N GLY A 13 1.99 6.19 -6.96
CA GLY A 13 3.30 6.26 -6.36
C GLY A 13 4.41 5.87 -7.34
N PRO A 14 5.66 6.29 -7.07
CA PRO A 14 6.80 6.09 -7.97
C PRO A 14 7.08 4.61 -8.26
N LEU A 15 6.88 3.72 -7.30
CA LEU A 15 7.12 2.28 -7.50
C LEU A 15 6.08 1.68 -8.44
N ALA A 16 4.80 2.07 -8.30
CA ALA A 16 3.74 1.59 -9.18
C ALA A 16 3.98 2.04 -10.63
N LEU A 17 4.33 3.32 -10.84
CA LEU A 17 4.66 3.85 -12.16
C LEU A 17 5.88 3.16 -12.78
N TRP A 18 6.92 2.94 -11.98
CA TRP A 18 8.12 2.23 -12.44
C TRP A 18 7.81 0.78 -12.81
N GLN A 19 7.01 0.07 -11.99
CA GLN A 19 6.57 -1.30 -12.29
C GLN A 19 5.74 -1.34 -13.57
N SER A 20 4.80 -0.41 -13.76
CA SER A 20 4.02 -0.33 -14.98
C SER A 20 4.92 -0.15 -16.20
N HIS A 21 5.86 0.79 -16.15
CA HIS A 21 6.80 1.03 -17.24
C HIS A 21 7.63 -0.20 -17.60
N VAL A 22 8.14 -0.93 -16.60
CA VAL A 22 8.90 -2.17 -16.82
C VAL A 22 8.03 -3.23 -17.46
N LEU A 23 6.82 -3.47 -16.93
CA LEU A 23 5.91 -4.49 -17.47
C LEU A 23 5.48 -4.18 -18.90
N ASP A 24 5.20 -2.91 -19.21
CA ASP A 24 4.86 -2.48 -20.56
C ASP A 24 6.04 -2.68 -21.53
N GLY A 25 7.26 -2.37 -21.08
CA GLY A 25 8.48 -2.60 -21.87
C GLY A 25 8.71 -4.09 -22.21
N LEU A 26 8.37 -5.01 -21.30
CA LEU A 26 8.53 -6.46 -21.54
C LEU A 26 7.69 -6.99 -22.70
N VAL A 27 6.58 -6.33 -23.02
CA VAL A 27 5.64 -6.73 -24.08
C VAL A 27 5.64 -5.76 -25.25
N ASN A 28 6.70 -4.94 -25.38
CA ASN A 28 6.84 -3.92 -26.42
C ASN A 28 5.62 -2.97 -26.47
N PHE A 29 5.06 -2.62 -25.31
CA PHE A 29 3.92 -1.73 -25.16
C PHE A 29 2.63 -2.22 -25.86
N ASP A 30 2.46 -3.54 -26.06
CA ASP A 30 1.20 -4.10 -26.52
C ASP A 30 0.10 -3.86 -25.47
N PRO A 31 -0.98 -3.12 -25.80
CA PRO A 31 -1.97 -2.71 -24.81
C PRO A 31 -2.69 -3.86 -24.12
N PHE A 32 -2.92 -4.97 -24.83
CA PHE A 32 -3.64 -6.12 -24.28
C PHE A 32 -2.75 -6.90 -23.31
N LEU A 33 -1.51 -7.21 -23.72
CA LEU A 33 -0.55 -7.92 -22.89
C LEU A 33 -0.10 -7.08 -21.70
N SER A 34 0.08 -5.77 -21.87
CA SER A 34 0.32 -4.83 -20.78
C SER A 34 -0.79 -4.91 -19.73
N ALA A 35 -2.05 -4.79 -20.15
CA ALA A 35 -3.19 -4.90 -19.25
C ALA A 35 -3.25 -6.27 -18.55
N MET A 36 -2.89 -7.36 -19.22
CA MET A 36 -2.76 -8.68 -18.61
C MET A 36 -1.64 -8.74 -17.57
N LEU A 37 -0.45 -8.24 -17.88
CA LEU A 37 0.71 -8.26 -16.99
C LEU A 37 0.52 -7.40 -15.73
N MET A 38 -0.27 -6.31 -15.79
CA MET A 38 -0.61 -5.52 -14.59
C MET A 38 -1.34 -6.33 -13.51
N ARG A 39 -1.87 -7.52 -13.83
CA ARG A 39 -2.45 -8.44 -12.83
C ARG A 39 -1.39 -9.13 -11.99
N VAL A 40 -0.14 -9.21 -12.45
CA VAL A 40 0.94 -9.88 -11.70
C VAL A 40 1.23 -9.17 -10.37
N PRO A 41 1.44 -7.83 -10.33
CA PRO A 41 1.50 -7.10 -9.06
C PRO A 41 0.26 -7.29 -8.19
N ALA A 42 -0.92 -7.34 -8.81
CA ALA A 42 -2.16 -7.48 -8.07
C ALA A 42 -2.30 -8.86 -7.41
N LEU A 43 -2.00 -9.93 -8.15
CA LEU A 43 -1.92 -11.30 -7.66
C LEU A 43 -0.90 -11.44 -6.53
N PHE A 44 0.27 -10.82 -6.68
CA PHE A 44 1.27 -10.78 -5.63
C PHE A 44 0.73 -10.14 -4.34
N GLY A 45 0.02 -9.02 -4.47
CA GLY A 45 -0.67 -8.37 -3.36
C GLY A 45 -1.66 -9.29 -2.66
N VAL A 46 -2.54 -9.95 -3.43
CA VAL A 46 -3.54 -10.90 -2.91
C VAL A 46 -2.89 -12.08 -2.19
N VAL A 47 -1.81 -12.65 -2.74
CA VAL A 47 -1.06 -13.73 -2.09
C VAL A 47 -0.50 -13.25 -0.75
N LEU A 48 0.08 -12.04 -0.70
CA LEU A 48 0.56 -11.47 0.57
C LEU A 48 -0.58 -11.28 1.58
N ILE A 49 -1.75 -10.80 1.15
CA ILE A 49 -2.94 -10.68 2.02
C ILE A 49 -3.31 -12.05 2.58
N GLY A 50 -3.46 -13.06 1.72
CA GLY A 50 -3.80 -14.43 2.11
C GLY A 50 -2.79 -15.07 3.07
N LEU A 51 -1.51 -14.72 2.95
CA LEU A 51 -0.47 -15.17 3.86
C LEU A 51 -0.50 -14.40 5.20
N CYS A 52 -0.72 -13.10 5.17
CA CYS A 52 -0.59 -12.26 6.36
C CYS A 52 -1.82 -12.31 7.26
N VAL A 53 -3.04 -12.26 6.70
CA VAL A 53 -4.30 -12.24 7.46
C VAL A 53 -4.39 -13.35 8.52
N PRO A 54 -4.28 -14.65 8.19
CA PRO A 54 -4.43 -15.70 9.20
C PRO A 54 -3.30 -15.69 10.24
N ARG A 55 -2.11 -15.18 9.87
CA ARG A 55 -0.96 -15.05 10.78
C ARG A 55 -1.14 -13.87 11.75
N ILE A 56 -1.78 -12.79 11.32
CA ILE A 56 -2.14 -11.66 12.17
C ILE A 56 -3.28 -12.07 13.09
N ALA A 57 -4.34 -12.71 12.57
CA ALA A 57 -5.48 -13.22 13.33
C ALA A 57 -5.04 -14.05 14.54
N ARG A 58 -4.14 -15.02 14.34
CA ARG A 58 -3.55 -15.83 15.42
C ARG A 58 -2.88 -15.00 16.53
N ARG A 59 -2.23 -13.90 16.17
CA ARG A 59 -1.51 -13.04 17.14
C ARG A 59 -2.44 -12.13 17.93
N VAL A 60 -3.61 -11.81 17.40
CA VAL A 60 -4.63 -10.99 18.07
C VAL A 60 -5.72 -11.83 18.74
N GLY A 61 -5.63 -13.16 18.69
CA GLY A 61 -6.59 -14.07 19.33
C GLY A 61 -7.92 -14.22 18.58
N VAL A 62 -7.94 -13.93 17.27
CA VAL A 62 -9.12 -14.08 16.40
C VAL A 62 -9.01 -15.36 15.58
N ASP A 63 -10.14 -16.02 15.29
CA ASP A 63 -10.17 -17.22 14.46
C ASP A 63 -9.58 -16.94 13.05
N PRO A 64 -8.46 -17.61 12.68
CA PRO A 64 -7.83 -17.42 11.38
C PRO A 64 -8.71 -17.85 10.21
N ALA A 65 -9.57 -18.86 10.40
CA ALA A 65 -10.43 -19.35 9.33
C ALA A 65 -11.51 -18.31 9.00
N ALA A 66 -12.23 -17.81 10.00
CA ALA A 66 -13.19 -16.73 9.84
C ALA A 66 -12.55 -15.46 9.26
N ALA A 67 -11.36 -15.07 9.75
CA ALA A 67 -10.64 -13.91 9.24
C ALA A 67 -10.25 -14.07 7.75
N SER A 68 -9.75 -15.24 7.37
CA SER A 68 -9.42 -15.55 5.97
C SER A 68 -10.67 -15.61 5.09
N TRP A 69 -11.77 -16.16 5.59
CA TRP A 69 -13.02 -16.22 4.84
C TRP A 69 -13.55 -14.81 4.56
N PHE A 70 -13.57 -13.94 5.57
CA PHE A 70 -14.04 -12.57 5.43
C PHE A 70 -13.12 -11.69 4.57
N ALA A 71 -11.80 -11.77 4.79
CA ALA A 71 -10.85 -10.83 4.20
C ALA A 71 -10.20 -11.32 2.89
N VAL A 72 -10.14 -12.63 2.64
CA VAL A 72 -9.40 -13.21 1.50
C VAL A 72 -10.35 -13.86 0.50
N LEU A 73 -11.33 -14.63 0.96
CA LEU A 73 -12.24 -15.41 0.11
C LEU A 73 -13.50 -14.63 -0.31
N ASN A 74 -13.48 -13.30 -0.21
CA ASN A 74 -14.57 -12.45 -0.65
C ASN A 74 -14.50 -12.24 -2.18
N PRO A 75 -15.61 -12.42 -2.94
CA PRO A 75 -15.64 -12.20 -4.38
C PRO A 75 -15.19 -10.79 -4.80
N ILE A 76 -15.40 -9.78 -3.95
CA ILE A 76 -14.93 -8.41 -4.18
C ILE A 76 -13.42 -8.40 -4.35
N LEU A 77 -12.67 -9.10 -3.50
CA LEU A 77 -11.21 -9.12 -3.60
C LEU A 77 -10.76 -9.76 -4.92
N VAL A 78 -11.36 -10.87 -5.34
CA VAL A 78 -10.99 -11.52 -6.60
C VAL A 78 -11.34 -10.66 -7.81
N ILE A 79 -12.57 -10.14 -7.87
CA ILE A 79 -13.07 -9.37 -9.01
C ILE A 79 -12.38 -8.02 -9.10
N ASP A 80 -12.27 -7.29 -7.99
CA ASP A 80 -11.72 -5.94 -7.94
C ASP A 80 -10.19 -5.98 -8.05
N PHE A 81 -9.51 -6.70 -7.15
CA PHE A 81 -8.05 -6.69 -7.12
C PHE A 81 -7.44 -7.41 -8.31
N ILE A 82 -7.85 -8.66 -8.57
CA ILE A 82 -7.26 -9.45 -9.65
C ILE A 82 -7.93 -9.13 -10.99
N GLY A 83 -9.26 -9.17 -11.03
CA GLY A 83 -10.02 -8.91 -12.25
C GLY A 83 -9.79 -7.49 -12.78
N GLY A 84 -9.83 -6.48 -11.91
CA GLY A 84 -9.58 -5.08 -12.24
C GLY A 84 -8.11 -4.66 -12.26
N ALA A 85 -7.17 -5.55 -11.90
CA ALA A 85 -5.73 -5.24 -11.79
C ALA A 85 -5.41 -4.06 -10.86
N HIS A 86 -6.14 -3.92 -9.74
CA HIS A 86 -5.96 -2.82 -8.80
C HIS A 86 -4.67 -2.95 -8.00
N ASN A 87 -3.83 -1.91 -8.04
CA ASN A 87 -2.59 -1.82 -7.27
C ASN A 87 -2.80 -1.66 -5.75
N ASP A 88 -4.03 -1.36 -5.32
CA ASP A 88 -4.47 -1.38 -3.92
C ASP A 88 -4.16 -2.70 -3.22
N SER A 89 -4.22 -3.80 -3.97
CA SER A 89 -3.91 -5.15 -3.48
C SER A 89 -2.45 -5.29 -3.05
N GLN A 90 -1.51 -4.79 -3.85
CA GLN A 90 -0.09 -4.83 -3.58
C GLN A 90 0.26 -3.92 -2.40
N MET A 91 -0.29 -2.70 -2.38
CA MET A 91 -0.17 -1.79 -1.23
C MET A 91 -0.66 -2.49 0.04
N THR A 92 -1.86 -3.07 0.02
CA THR A 92 -2.48 -3.71 1.18
C THR A 92 -1.70 -4.94 1.64
N GLY A 93 -1.25 -5.77 0.70
CA GLY A 93 -0.43 -6.96 1.00
C GLY A 93 0.90 -6.60 1.69
N LEU A 94 1.62 -5.60 1.16
CA LEU A 94 2.86 -5.11 1.77
C LEU A 94 2.61 -4.45 3.12
N MET A 95 1.52 -3.68 3.26
CA MET A 95 1.11 -3.07 4.52
C MET A 95 0.84 -4.10 5.61
N LEU A 96 0.10 -5.17 5.29
CA LEU A 96 -0.14 -6.29 6.20
C LEU A 96 1.15 -7.04 6.54
N LEU A 97 2.07 -7.19 5.58
CA LEU A 97 3.39 -7.75 5.84
C LEU A 97 4.17 -6.88 6.84
N GLY A 98 4.14 -5.56 6.71
CA GLY A 98 4.77 -4.63 7.64
C GLY A 98 4.19 -4.73 9.07
N ILE A 99 2.86 -4.87 9.19
CA ILE A 99 2.19 -5.15 10.47
C ILE A 99 2.67 -6.49 11.04
N LEU A 100 2.66 -7.55 10.23
CA LEU A 100 3.06 -8.89 10.65
C LEU A 100 4.52 -8.93 11.13
N ILE A 101 5.44 -8.27 10.42
CA ILE A 101 6.86 -8.12 10.80
C ILE A 101 6.94 -7.41 12.15
N THR A 102 6.22 -6.30 12.32
CA THR A 102 6.21 -5.53 13.58
C THR A 102 5.75 -6.38 14.76
N MET A 103 4.66 -7.12 14.59
CA MET A 103 4.15 -8.01 15.64
C MET A 103 5.08 -9.20 15.91
N ARG A 104 5.67 -9.79 14.87
CA ARG A 104 6.55 -10.96 14.98
C ARG A 104 7.84 -10.64 15.72
N TYR A 105 8.49 -9.53 15.38
CA TYR A 105 9.79 -9.17 15.94
C TYR A 105 9.70 -8.18 17.10
N ARG A 106 8.48 -7.76 17.45
CA ARG A 106 8.22 -6.80 18.53
C ARG A 106 9.03 -5.51 18.35
N ALA A 107 9.20 -5.08 17.09
CA ALA A 107 9.96 -3.90 16.70
C ALA A 107 9.30 -3.23 15.49
N TRP A 108 9.05 -1.92 15.56
CA TRP A 108 8.27 -1.19 14.55
C TRP A 108 9.07 -0.82 13.29
N TRP A 109 10.40 -0.67 13.40
CA TRP A 109 11.22 -0.14 12.32
C TRP A 109 11.22 -1.03 11.08
N GLY A 110 11.28 -2.36 11.23
CA GLY A 110 11.22 -3.30 10.11
C GLY A 110 9.89 -3.25 9.37
N GLY A 111 8.79 -3.06 10.11
CA GLY A 111 7.48 -2.82 9.50
C GLY A 111 7.40 -1.48 8.78
N ALA A 112 7.96 -0.42 9.37
CA ALA A 112 7.99 0.91 8.78
C ALA A 112 8.76 0.95 7.45
N LEU A 113 9.86 0.18 7.33
CA LEU A 113 10.58 0.02 6.06
C LEU A 113 9.67 -0.56 4.97
N VAL A 114 8.97 -1.67 5.27
CA VAL A 114 8.06 -2.32 4.32
C VAL A 114 6.86 -1.43 3.99
N VAL A 115 6.33 -0.70 4.97
CA VAL A 115 5.26 0.27 4.75
C VAL A 115 5.71 1.44 3.87
N GLY A 116 6.97 1.88 3.96
CA GLY A 116 7.52 2.87 3.03
C GLY A 116 7.55 2.38 1.58
N VAL A 117 7.85 1.10 1.35
CA VAL A 117 7.72 0.45 0.02
C VAL A 117 6.25 0.38 -0.41
N ALA A 118 5.35 0.02 0.50
CA ALA A 118 3.91 -0.01 0.22
C ALA A 118 3.37 1.39 -0.16
N ALA A 119 3.85 2.44 0.51
CA ALA A 119 3.50 3.82 0.21
C ALA A 119 4.01 4.27 -1.17
N ALA A 120 5.12 3.69 -1.63
CA ALA A 120 5.65 3.93 -2.97
C ALA A 120 4.79 3.27 -4.06
N VAL A 121 3.99 2.25 -3.72
CA VAL A 121 2.90 1.76 -4.57
C VAL A 121 1.72 2.73 -4.50
N LYS A 122 1.22 3.00 -3.29
CA LYS A 122 0.09 3.90 -3.05
C LYS A 122 0.15 4.53 -1.65
N GLN A 123 0.03 5.85 -1.60
CA GLN A 123 0.30 6.72 -0.45
C GLN A 123 -0.53 6.42 0.83
N PRO A 124 -1.79 5.93 0.77
CA PRO A 124 -2.57 5.62 1.97
C PRO A 124 -1.88 4.65 2.93
N ALA A 125 -0.91 3.84 2.48
CA ALA A 125 -0.13 2.97 3.35
C ALA A 125 0.58 3.72 4.50
N PHE A 126 0.91 5.01 4.35
CA PHE A 126 1.52 5.81 5.42
C PHE A 126 0.69 5.84 6.72
N LEU A 127 -0.63 5.68 6.62
CA LEU A 127 -1.51 5.64 7.80
C LEU A 127 -1.13 4.51 8.76
N VAL A 128 -0.68 3.36 8.23
CA VAL A 128 -0.25 2.24 9.07
C VAL A 128 1.08 2.53 9.76
N ALA A 129 1.98 3.29 9.15
CA ALA A 129 3.27 3.64 9.76
C ALA A 129 3.08 4.34 11.12
N VAL A 130 2.05 5.19 11.24
CA VAL A 130 1.70 5.88 12.50
C VAL A 130 1.34 4.90 13.62
N ALA A 131 0.67 3.80 13.29
CA ALA A 131 0.16 2.83 14.25
C ALA A 131 1.19 1.76 14.68
N LEU A 132 2.22 1.48 13.86
CA LEU A 132 3.17 0.40 14.12
C LEU A 132 3.83 0.44 15.51
N PRO A 133 4.29 1.60 16.03
CA PRO A 133 4.92 1.63 17.35
C PRO A 133 3.97 1.23 18.48
N PHE A 134 2.66 1.43 18.31
CA PHE A 134 1.66 1.09 19.32
C PHE A 134 1.37 -0.41 19.40
N LEU A 135 1.69 -1.17 18.34
CA LEU A 135 1.69 -2.63 18.37
C LEU A 135 2.82 -3.19 19.24
N VAL A 136 3.87 -2.39 19.48
CA VAL A 136 5.02 -2.77 20.31
C VAL A 136 4.89 -2.19 21.72
N THR A 137 4.70 -0.88 21.82
CA THR A 137 4.51 -0.14 23.06
C THR A 137 3.16 0.57 23.03
N PRO A 138 2.12 0.03 23.71
CA PRO A 138 0.81 0.64 23.73
C PRO A 138 0.83 2.06 24.30
N TRP A 139 -0.02 2.92 23.75
CA TRP A 139 -0.29 4.24 24.32
C TRP A 139 -1.36 4.10 25.39
N THR A 140 -0.99 4.32 26.66
CA THR A 140 -1.82 3.95 27.82
C THR A 140 -2.45 5.14 28.54
N SER A 141 -2.08 6.37 28.22
CA SER A 141 -2.56 7.55 28.95
C SER A 141 -2.44 8.83 28.14
N TRP A 142 -3.41 9.73 28.29
CA TRP A 142 -3.42 11.06 27.68
C TRP A 142 -2.60 12.11 28.43
N LYS A 143 -1.91 11.73 29.51
CA LYS A 143 -0.99 12.64 30.23
C LYS A 143 0.10 13.18 29.28
N PRO A 144 0.59 14.41 29.48
CA PRO A 144 1.51 15.06 28.54
C PRO A 144 2.73 14.22 28.16
N ARG A 145 3.40 13.60 29.14
CA ARG A 145 4.60 12.79 28.90
C ARG A 145 4.33 11.51 28.09
N PRO A 146 3.41 10.61 28.48
CA PRO A 146 3.05 9.45 27.64
C PRO A 146 2.60 9.83 26.22
N THR A 147 1.79 10.88 26.07
CA THR A 147 1.35 11.38 24.76
C THR A 147 2.53 11.88 23.91
N ALA A 148 3.46 12.64 24.48
CA ALA A 148 4.65 13.10 23.78
C ALA A 148 5.53 11.93 23.31
N ILE A 149 5.70 10.89 24.13
CA ILE A 149 6.46 9.68 23.75
C ILE A 149 5.74 8.92 22.62
N ALA A 150 4.42 8.78 22.71
CA ALA A 150 3.61 8.14 21.68
C ALA A 150 3.72 8.89 20.34
N ALA A 151 3.57 10.22 20.36
CA ALA A 151 3.73 11.08 19.20
C ALA A 151 5.14 10.99 18.60
N ALA A 152 6.19 11.04 19.43
CA ALA A 152 7.57 10.92 18.95
C ALA A 152 7.84 9.58 18.26
N LYS A 153 7.31 8.47 18.81
CA LYS A 153 7.43 7.15 18.16
C LYS A 153 6.66 7.07 16.85
N ALA A 154 5.44 7.59 16.81
CA ALA A 154 4.62 7.62 15.61
C ALA A 154 5.29 8.45 14.50
N LEU A 155 5.83 9.62 14.85
CA LEU A 155 6.59 10.47 13.94
C LEU A 155 7.89 9.81 13.46
N ALA A 156 8.61 9.09 14.34
CA ALA A 156 9.81 8.35 13.93
C ALA A 156 9.48 7.22 12.94
N SER A 157 8.39 6.49 13.19
CA SER A 157 7.92 5.43 12.29
C SER A 157 7.44 5.96 10.95
N LEU A 158 6.65 7.04 10.97
CA LEU A 158 6.24 7.74 9.76
C LEU A 158 7.43 8.31 8.99
N GLY A 159 8.37 8.96 9.69
CA GLY A 159 9.58 9.53 9.10
C GLY A 159 10.44 8.47 8.40
N LEU A 160 10.57 7.28 8.99
CA LEU A 160 11.28 6.16 8.35
C LEU A 160 10.56 5.66 7.09
N ALA A 161 9.23 5.49 7.14
CA ALA A 161 8.45 5.12 5.96
C ALA A 161 8.56 6.18 4.84
N VAL A 162 8.50 7.47 5.20
CA VAL A 162 8.67 8.60 4.27
C VAL A 162 10.08 8.60 3.67
N ALA A 163 11.12 8.30 4.46
CA ALA A 163 12.48 8.22 3.98
C ALA A 163 12.66 7.10 2.94
N VAL A 164 12.07 5.92 3.18
CA VAL A 164 12.07 4.83 2.19
C VAL A 164 11.32 5.21 0.92
N PHE A 165 10.12 5.80 1.07
CA PHE A 165 9.35 6.31 -0.06
C PHE A 165 10.16 7.31 -0.89
N ALA A 166 10.76 8.31 -0.24
CA ALA A 166 11.58 9.32 -0.89
C ALA A 166 12.81 8.70 -1.57
N GLY A 167 13.44 7.71 -0.93
CA GLY A 167 14.53 6.95 -1.53
C GLY A 167 14.12 6.26 -2.83
N ILE A 168 12.94 5.63 -2.87
CA ILE A 168 12.38 5.00 -4.08
C ILE A 168 12.01 6.07 -5.12
N SER A 169 11.41 7.19 -4.72
CA SER A 169 11.10 8.32 -5.61
C SER A 169 12.35 8.82 -6.34
N VAL A 170 13.46 8.99 -5.60
CA VAL A 170 14.73 9.45 -6.18
C VAL A 170 15.36 8.35 -7.04
N ALA A 171 15.43 7.11 -6.54
CA ALA A 171 16.06 5.99 -7.24
C ALA A 171 15.35 5.61 -8.56
N SER A 172 14.03 5.80 -8.62
CA SER A 172 13.24 5.57 -9.84
C SER A 172 13.40 6.68 -10.89
N GLY A 173 14.00 7.82 -10.53
CA GLY A 173 14.10 9.01 -11.40
C GLY A 173 12.78 9.76 -11.60
N LEU A 174 11.68 9.32 -11.00
CA LEU A 174 10.35 9.91 -11.14
C LEU A 174 10.10 11.07 -10.14
N GLY A 175 10.87 11.11 -9.05
CA GLY A 175 10.77 12.14 -8.02
C GLY A 175 9.36 12.22 -7.42
N PHE A 176 8.84 13.44 -7.30
CA PHE A 176 7.53 13.71 -6.67
C PHE A 176 6.52 14.31 -7.65
N GLY A 177 6.69 14.07 -8.95
CA GLY A 177 5.82 14.63 -10.00
C GLY A 177 4.34 14.22 -9.87
N TRP A 178 4.07 13.08 -9.22
CA TRP A 178 2.72 12.60 -8.91
C TRP A 178 1.91 13.55 -8.02
N ILE A 179 2.55 14.44 -7.24
CA ILE A 179 1.84 15.42 -6.39
C ILE A 179 0.98 16.36 -7.25
N ASN A 180 1.49 16.75 -8.41
CA ASN A 180 0.77 17.60 -9.35
C ASN A 180 -0.41 16.87 -10.00
N ALA A 181 -0.40 15.54 -9.96
CA ALA A 181 -1.44 14.68 -10.52
C ALA A 181 -2.55 14.33 -9.51
N ILE A 182 -2.39 14.62 -8.21
CA ILE A 182 -3.37 14.22 -7.17
C ILE A 182 -4.78 14.73 -7.48
N ASN A 183 -4.90 15.92 -8.05
CA ASN A 183 -6.20 16.50 -8.36
C ASN A 183 -6.80 16.02 -9.70
N VAL A 184 -6.08 15.22 -10.50
CA VAL A 184 -6.53 14.74 -11.82
C VAL A 184 -7.93 14.11 -11.77
N PRO A 185 -8.25 13.22 -10.80
CA PRO A 185 -9.61 12.66 -10.68
C PRO A 185 -10.71 13.71 -10.46
N GLY A 186 -10.37 14.84 -9.83
CA GLY A 186 -11.28 15.95 -9.58
C GLY A 186 -11.36 16.99 -10.69
N MET A 187 -10.61 16.83 -11.79
CA MET A 187 -10.64 17.77 -12.93
C MET A 187 -11.67 17.39 -13.99
N VAL A 188 -12.29 16.22 -13.88
CA VAL A 188 -13.26 15.74 -14.87
C VAL A 188 -14.65 15.70 -14.23
N ASP A 189 -15.51 16.60 -14.66
CA ASP A 189 -16.93 16.54 -14.35
C ASP A 189 -17.56 15.38 -15.12
N THR A 190 -17.92 14.31 -14.40
CA THR A 190 -18.66 13.18 -14.97
C THR A 190 -19.95 12.96 -14.19
N VAL A 191 -20.91 12.32 -14.84
CA VAL A 191 -22.17 11.88 -14.22
C VAL A 191 -22.00 10.68 -13.28
N SER A 192 -20.80 10.11 -13.13
CA SER A 192 -20.58 9.03 -12.15
C SER A 192 -20.49 9.61 -10.74
N PRO A 193 -21.28 9.10 -9.77
CA PRO A 193 -21.15 9.54 -8.38
C PRO A 193 -19.78 9.13 -7.83
N PHE A 194 -19.09 10.08 -7.18
CA PHE A 194 -17.86 9.86 -6.43
C PHE A 194 -18.10 9.02 -5.18
#